data_AF-A0A7C9ERI3-F1
#
_entry.id   AF-A0A7C9ERI3-F1
#
_cell.length_a   1.000
_cell.length_b   1.000
_cell.length_c   1.000
_cell.angle_alpha   90.00
_cell.angle_beta   90.00
_cell.angle_gamma   90.00
#
_symmetry.space_group_name_H-M   'P 1'
#
loop_
_entity.id
_entity.type
_entity.pdbx_description
1 polymer ?
#
loop_
_entity_poly.entity_id
_entity_poly.type
_entity_poly.pdbx_seq_one_letter_code
_entity_poly.pdbx_strand_id
1 'polypeptide(L)'
;QEDKPEPSEIRNVAAEGVLTCLQDAIDLLDKKQDLRQLSEQWNIVPHVVKELINIQDTGNSAPSFSKEDLHKQALLCKEIYEGVRKMMSSASVKKYEEPKLVSRDKGKGKLGTKSDRARNSTDYDSDETTEMTEEEIEHAYNSIASNIP
;
A
#
# COMPACT_ATOMS: atom_id res chain seq x y z
N GLN A 1 2.69 11.41 -28.09
CA GLN A 1 2.57 10.43 -27.00
C GLN A 1 2.80 11.24 -25.74
N GLU A 2 1.78 11.40 -24.90
CA GLU A 2 1.99 12.04 -23.59
C GLU A 2 2.72 11.02 -22.71
N ASP A 3 3.79 11.48 -22.06
CA ASP A 3 4.58 10.64 -21.16
C ASP A 3 3.68 10.10 -20.05
N LYS A 4 3.89 8.84 -19.68
CA LYS A 4 3.14 8.20 -18.60
C LYS A 4 3.38 9.01 -17.32
N PRO A 5 2.33 9.48 -16.63
CA PRO A 5 2.49 10.30 -15.44
C PRO A 5 3.24 9.53 -14.35
N GLU A 6 3.98 10.26 -13.54
CA GLU A 6 4.75 9.67 -12.46
C GLU A 6 3.80 9.02 -11.44
N PRO A 7 4.18 7.89 -10.82
CA PRO A 7 3.33 7.21 -9.86
C PRO A 7 2.88 8.11 -8.68
N SER A 8 3.68 9.11 -8.32
CA SER A 8 3.35 10.12 -7.30
C SER A 8 2.21 11.03 -7.75
N GLU A 9 2.19 11.43 -9.03
CA GLU A 9 1.16 12.29 -9.62
C GLU A 9 -0.17 11.53 -9.69
N ILE A 10 -0.14 10.27 -10.14
CA ILE A 10 -1.32 9.40 -10.16
C ILE A 10 -1.92 9.26 -8.76
N ARG A 11 -1.08 9.01 -7.74
CA ARG A 11 -1.53 8.92 -6.35
C ARG A 11 -2.11 10.23 -5.84
N ASN A 12 -1.51 11.37 -6.18
CA ASN A 12 -2.01 12.68 -5.76
C ASN A 12 -3.39 12.97 -6.35
N VAL A 13 -3.57 12.70 -7.65
CA VAL A 13 -4.86 12.85 -8.35
C VAL A 13 -5.92 11.92 -7.75
N ALA A 14 -5.56 10.66 -7.49
CA ALA A 14 -6.48 9.71 -6.86
C ALA A 14 -6.91 10.18 -5.46
N ALA A 15 -5.96 10.66 -4.64
CA ALA A 15 -6.26 11.20 -3.31
C ALA A 15 -7.15 12.44 -3.36
N GLU A 16 -6.92 13.34 -4.33
CA GLU A 16 -7.78 14.49 -4.56
C GLU A 16 -9.20 14.07 -4.94
N GLY A 17 -9.37 13.09 -5.84
CA GLY A 17 -10.68 12.56 -6.19
C GLY A 17 -11.45 12.00 -4.97
N VAL A 18 -10.77 11.27 -4.09
CA VAL A 18 -11.38 10.78 -2.84
C VAL A 18 -11.76 11.93 -1.91
N LEU A 19 -10.93 12.96 -1.79
CA LEU A 19 -11.20 14.13 -0.96
C LEU A 19 -12.41 14.92 -1.47
N THR A 20 -12.57 15.08 -2.78
CA THR A 20 -13.75 15.71 -3.38
C THR A 20 -15.00 14.91 -3.05
N CYS A 21 -14.96 13.58 -3.21
CA CYS A 21 -16.10 12.73 -2.86
C CYS A 21 -16.47 12.79 -1.37
N LEU A 22 -15.47 12.89 -0.49
CA LEU A 22 -15.71 13.08 0.96
C LEU A 22 -16.33 14.45 1.26
N GLN A 23 -15.92 15.50 0.55
CA GLN A 23 -16.54 16.82 0.69
C GLN A 23 -18.01 16.80 0.27
N ASP A 24 -18.33 16.17 -0.85
CA ASP A 24 -19.72 16.03 -1.30
C ASP A 24 -20.58 15.27 -0.27
N ALA A 25 -20.02 14.24 0.36
CA ALA A 25 -20.68 13.51 1.44
C ALA A 25 -20.91 14.38 2.69
N ILE A 26 -19.91 15.17 3.08
CA ILE A 26 -20.02 16.13 4.19
C ILE A 26 -21.12 17.16 3.91
N ASP A 27 -21.12 17.77 2.71
CA ASP A 27 -22.11 18.77 2.31
C ASP A 27 -23.53 18.20 2.32
N LEU A 28 -23.69 16.92 2.00
CA LEU A 28 -24.97 16.22 2.05
C LEU A 28 -25.43 15.98 3.50
N LEU A 29 -24.51 15.57 4.37
CA LEU A 29 -24.78 15.37 5.80
C LEU A 29 -25.10 16.69 6.51
N ASP A 30 -24.44 17.80 6.15
CA ASP A 30 -24.75 19.14 6.63
C ASP A 30 -26.18 19.56 6.28
N LYS A 31 -26.65 19.17 5.09
CA LYS A 31 -28.05 19.35 4.65
C LYS A 31 -29.01 18.32 5.29
N LYS A 32 -28.51 17.47 6.19
CA LYS A 32 -29.24 16.36 6.86
C LYS A 32 -29.83 15.33 5.88
N GLN A 33 -29.30 15.28 4.67
CA GLN A 33 -29.71 14.38 3.60
C GLN A 33 -29.05 13.00 3.77
N ASP A 34 -29.49 12.06 2.94
CA ASP A 34 -29.13 10.64 3.01
C ASP A 34 -27.98 10.33 2.06
N LEU A 35 -26.95 9.61 2.54
CA LEU A 35 -25.74 9.35 1.74
C LEU A 35 -25.98 8.35 0.62
N ARG A 36 -27.07 7.55 0.68
CA ARG A 36 -27.43 6.61 -0.39
C ARG A 36 -27.62 7.29 -1.73
N GLN A 37 -28.01 8.57 -1.74
CA GLN A 37 -28.13 9.38 -2.95
C GLN A 37 -26.81 9.42 -3.76
N LEU A 38 -25.66 9.43 -3.07
CA LEU A 38 -24.35 9.42 -3.75
C LEU A 38 -24.09 8.09 -4.46
N SER A 39 -24.48 6.98 -3.84
CA SER A 39 -24.31 5.65 -4.46
C SER A 39 -25.21 5.41 -5.67
N GLU A 40 -26.32 6.14 -5.77
CA GLU A 40 -27.22 6.10 -6.92
C GLU A 40 -26.73 7.02 -8.05
N GLN A 41 -26.12 8.16 -7.70
CA GLN A 41 -25.66 9.17 -8.65
C GLN A 41 -24.29 8.86 -9.25
N TRP A 42 -23.40 8.19 -8.52
CA TRP A 42 -22.03 7.95 -8.94
C TRP A 42 -21.82 6.57 -9.54
N ASN A 43 -21.10 6.51 -10.66
CA ASN A 43 -20.70 5.24 -11.27
C ASN A 43 -19.65 4.48 -10.44
N ILE A 44 -18.79 5.21 -9.72
CA ILE A 44 -17.76 4.64 -8.84
C ILE A 44 -17.82 5.40 -7.51
N VAL A 45 -18.05 4.66 -6.43
CA VAL A 45 -18.07 5.20 -5.07
C VAL A 45 -16.77 4.82 -4.37
N PRO A 46 -15.98 5.78 -3.86
CA PRO A 46 -14.81 5.48 -3.06
C PRO A 46 -15.16 4.60 -1.86
N HIS A 47 -14.28 3.66 -1.52
CA HIS A 47 -14.55 2.70 -0.43
C HIS A 47 -14.88 3.39 0.90
N VAL A 48 -14.18 4.47 1.24
CA VAL A 48 -14.46 5.26 2.46
C VAL A 48 -15.88 5.82 2.50
N VAL A 49 -16.42 6.26 1.36
CA VAL A 49 -17.80 6.76 1.26
C VAL A 49 -18.79 5.60 1.34
N LYS A 50 -18.46 4.45 0.74
CA LYS A 50 -19.26 3.22 0.87
C LYS A 50 -19.38 2.76 2.32
N GLU A 51 -18.29 2.82 3.10
CA GLU A 51 -18.34 2.48 4.52
C GLU A 51 -19.19 3.48 5.33
N LEU A 52 -19.16 4.77 5.00
CA LEU A 52 -20.07 5.75 5.62
C LEU A 52 -21.55 5.41 5.35
N ILE A 53 -21.88 5.00 4.13
CA ILE A 53 -23.24 4.54 3.77
C ILE A 53 -23.59 3.27 4.55
N ASN A 54 -22.69 2.29 4.63
CA ASN A 54 -22.92 1.07 5.40
C ASN A 54 -23.18 1.38 6.88
N ILE A 55 -22.44 2.30 7.49
CA ILE A 55 -22.64 2.74 8.88
C ILE A 55 -24.02 3.38 9.05
N GLN A 56 -24.45 4.21 8.09
CA GLN A 56 -25.78 4.80 8.07
C GLN A 56 -26.89 3.74 7.99
N ASP A 57 -26.70 2.70 7.17
CA ASP A 57 -27.66 1.62 6.98
C ASP A 57 -27.71 0.67 8.19
N THR A 58 -26.57 0.42 8.83
CA THR A 58 -26.41 -0.50 9.98
C THR A 58 -26.97 0.10 11.28
N GLY A 59 -27.32 1.39 11.29
CA GLY A 59 -27.95 2.09 12.42
C GLY A 59 -29.25 1.46 12.95
N ASN A 60 -29.84 0.51 12.22
CA ASN A 60 -31.05 -0.22 12.62
C ASN A 60 -30.80 -1.50 13.46
N SER A 61 -29.55 -1.94 13.68
CA SER A 61 -29.27 -3.23 14.37
C SER A 61 -28.17 -3.22 15.45
N ALA A 62 -27.45 -2.10 15.63
CA ALA A 62 -26.36 -1.94 16.61
C ALA A 62 -26.54 -0.58 17.37
N PRO A 63 -25.73 -0.19 18.39
CA PRO A 63 -25.87 1.14 18.99
C PRO A 63 -25.83 2.20 17.89
N SER A 64 -26.96 2.88 17.70
CA SER A 64 -27.26 3.66 16.51
C SER A 64 -26.25 4.78 16.34
N PHE A 65 -25.49 4.77 15.24
CA PHE A 65 -24.69 5.93 14.85
C PHE A 65 -25.64 7.09 14.58
N SER A 66 -25.52 8.19 15.32
CA SER A 66 -26.31 9.39 15.05
C SER A 66 -25.84 10.05 13.75
N LYS A 67 -26.70 10.87 13.13
CA LYS A 67 -26.30 11.66 11.95
C LYS A 67 -25.12 12.57 12.27
N GLU A 68 -25.08 13.15 13.47
CA GLU A 68 -23.96 13.95 13.95
C GLU A 68 -22.66 13.13 14.08
N ASP A 69 -22.73 11.89 14.55
CA ASP A 69 -21.53 11.04 14.65
C ASP A 69 -21.04 10.57 13.28
N LEU A 70 -21.96 10.32 12.35
CA LEU A 70 -21.63 10.04 10.95
C LEU A 70 -20.94 11.24 10.29
N HIS A 71 -21.42 12.46 10.56
CA HIS A 71 -20.80 13.69 10.09
C HIS A 71 -19.38 13.88 10.66
N LYS A 72 -19.19 13.65 11.96
CA LYS A 72 -17.84 13.67 12.58
C LYS A 72 -16.93 12.63 11.94
N GLN A 73 -17.44 11.42 11.66
CA GLN A 73 -16.65 10.38 11.01
C GLN A 73 -16.21 10.79 9.60
N ALA A 74 -17.10 11.41 8.82
CA ALA A 74 -16.75 11.93 7.50
C ALA A 74 -15.65 13.01 7.56
N LEU A 75 -15.74 13.94 8.52
CA LEU A 75 -14.71 14.95 8.77
C LEU A 75 -13.36 14.32 9.15
N LEU A 76 -13.35 13.35 10.06
CA LEU A 76 -12.14 12.64 10.46
C LEU A 76 -11.50 11.90 9.28
N CYS A 77 -12.32 11.21 8.47
CA CYS A 77 -11.83 10.57 7.25
C CYS A 77 -11.17 11.59 6.32
N LYS A 78 -11.79 12.75 6.10
CA LYS A 78 -11.21 13.81 5.27
C LYS A 78 -9.85 14.28 5.80
N GLU A 79 -9.74 14.56 7.10
CA GLU A 79 -8.49 14.99 7.73
C GLU A 79 -7.35 13.97 7.55
N ILE A 80 -7.64 12.67 7.70
CA ILE A 80 -6.66 11.60 7.47
C ILE A 80 -6.15 11.62 6.02
N TYR A 81 -7.05 11.72 5.04
CA TYR A 81 -6.66 11.74 3.63
C TYR A 81 -5.88 13.01 3.26
N GLU A 82 -6.25 14.17 3.81
CA GLU A 82 -5.47 15.42 3.64
C GLU A 82 -4.06 15.29 4.23
N GLY A 83 -3.94 14.66 5.41
CA GLY A 83 -2.66 14.38 6.06
C GLY A 83 -1.77 13.47 5.22
N VAL A 84 -2.31 12.36 4.71
CA VAL A 84 -1.58 11.43 3.83
C VAL A 84 -1.12 12.13 2.55
N ARG A 85 -1.99 12.93 1.91
CA ARG A 85 -1.65 13.69 0.69
C ARG A 85 -0.52 14.70 0.95
N LYS A 86 -0.58 15.42 2.07
CA LYS A 86 0.47 16.39 2.46
C LYS A 86 1.79 15.70 2.76
N MET A 87 1.77 14.54 3.41
CA MET A 87 2.97 13.73 3.68
C MET A 87 3.62 13.29 2.37
N MET A 88 2.84 12.83 1.40
CA MET A 88 3.35 12.42 0.08
C MET A 88 3.91 13.60 -0.73
N SER A 89 3.29 14.78 -0.66
CA SER A 89 3.76 15.99 -1.33
C SER A 89 5.07 16.53 -0.73
N SER A 90 5.18 16.52 0.61
CA SER A 90 6.35 17.01 1.35
C SER A 90 7.52 16.02 1.44
N ALA A 91 7.29 14.73 1.21
CA ALA A 91 8.34 13.72 1.11
C ALA A 91 9.28 13.91 -0.09
N SER A 92 8.98 14.85 -0.99
CA SER A 92 9.85 15.23 -2.11
C SER A 92 11.15 15.95 -1.72
N VAL A 93 11.43 16.14 -0.42
CA VAL A 93 12.72 16.70 0.06
C VAL A 93 13.33 15.86 1.18
N LYS A 94 13.58 14.57 0.93
CA LYS A 94 14.80 13.90 1.44
C LYS A 94 15.21 12.86 0.42
N LYS A 95 16.17 13.20 -0.45
CA LYS A 95 17.12 12.19 -0.91
C LYS A 95 17.63 11.53 0.36
N TYR A 96 17.33 10.26 0.53
CA TYR A 96 18.03 9.43 1.49
C TYR A 96 19.49 9.46 1.02
N GLU A 97 20.29 10.40 1.54
CA GLU A 97 21.71 10.12 1.64
C GLU A 97 21.78 8.92 2.55
N GLU A 98 22.17 7.78 1.98
CA GLU A 98 22.67 6.66 2.77
C GLU A 98 23.59 7.22 3.85
N PRO A 99 23.44 6.78 5.11
CA PRO A 99 24.41 7.12 6.12
C PRO A 99 25.76 6.60 5.63
N LYS A 100 26.63 7.50 5.18
CA LYS A 100 28.06 7.21 5.06
C LYS A 100 28.49 6.77 6.44
N LEU A 101 28.61 5.46 6.64
CA LEU A 101 29.30 4.90 7.79
C LEU A 101 30.65 5.58 7.82
N VAL A 102 30.82 6.44 8.81
CA VAL A 102 32.10 7.04 9.18
C VAL A 102 33.00 5.93 9.70
N SER A 103 33.51 5.09 8.79
CA SER A 103 34.64 4.22 9.10
C SER A 103 35.89 5.08 9.03
N ARG A 104 36.14 5.76 10.15
CA ARG A 104 37.46 6.28 10.49
C ARG A 104 38.34 5.07 10.75
N ASP A 105 39.10 4.64 9.74
CA ASP A 105 40.39 4.05 10.06
C ASP A 105 41.43 4.27 8.95
N LYS A 106 42.34 5.20 9.23
CA LYS A 106 43.60 5.31 8.51
C LYS A 106 44.50 4.19 9.02
N GLY A 107 44.58 3.17 8.18
CA GLY A 107 45.52 2.06 8.13
C GLY A 107 46.57 1.93 9.23
N LYS A 108 46.61 0.74 9.83
CA LYS A 108 47.85 0.09 10.25
C LYS A 108 47.66 -1.43 10.35
N GLY A 109 48.24 -2.13 9.38
CA GLY A 109 49.10 -3.30 9.65
C GLY A 109 48.47 -4.61 10.13
N LYS A 110 48.70 -5.63 9.28
CA LYS A 110 49.14 -7.00 9.63
C LYS A 110 48.13 -8.02 10.20
N LEU A 111 47.99 -9.05 9.37
CA LEU A 111 48.11 -10.48 9.66
C LEU A 111 46.85 -11.17 10.22
N GLY A 112 46.54 -12.31 9.60
CA GLY A 112 45.24 -12.96 9.68
C GLY A 112 44.90 -13.57 11.03
N THR A 113 43.63 -13.88 11.18
CA THR A 113 43.14 -15.02 11.95
C THR A 113 41.79 -15.41 11.38
N LYS A 114 41.67 -16.69 11.03
CA LYS A 114 40.44 -17.32 10.56
C LYS A 114 39.40 -17.23 11.68
N SER A 115 38.17 -16.82 11.35
CA SER A 115 37.02 -17.06 12.21
C SER A 115 35.90 -17.60 11.34
N ASP A 116 35.74 -18.91 11.45
CA ASP A 116 34.57 -19.66 11.02
C ASP A 116 33.34 -19.12 11.74
N ARG A 117 32.41 -18.54 10.98
CA ARG A 117 30.99 -18.43 11.36
C ARG A 117 30.15 -18.24 10.09
N ALA A 118 29.67 -19.39 9.60
CA ALA A 118 28.47 -19.61 8.79
C ALA A 118 28.14 -18.53 7.74
N ARG A 119 28.78 -18.64 6.58
CA ARG A 119 28.25 -18.10 5.32
C ARG A 119 27.13 -19.00 4.84
N ASN A 120 25.92 -18.76 5.30
CA ASN A 120 24.71 -19.13 4.57
C ASN A 120 23.94 -17.85 4.26
N SER A 121 24.56 -16.94 3.51
CA SER A 121 23.81 -15.96 2.71
C SER A 121 23.67 -16.60 1.34
N THR A 122 22.53 -17.30 1.17
CA THR A 122 22.00 -17.55 -0.16
C THR A 122 21.30 -16.26 -0.54
N ASP A 123 22.08 -15.32 -1.07
CA ASP A 123 21.52 -14.20 -1.80
C ASP A 123 20.85 -14.83 -3.04
N TYR A 124 19.54 -15.04 -2.98
CA TYR A 124 18.76 -15.59 -4.10
C TYR A 124 18.73 -14.53 -5.20
N ASP A 125 19.54 -14.74 -6.23
CA ASP A 125 19.49 -13.94 -7.44
C ASP A 125 18.23 -14.36 -8.22
N SER A 126 17.18 -13.55 -8.10
CA SER A 126 15.86 -13.85 -8.68
C SER A 126 15.85 -13.86 -10.21
N ASP A 127 16.90 -13.36 -10.86
CA ASP A 127 17.04 -13.33 -12.31
C ASP A 127 17.89 -14.50 -12.84
N GLU A 128 18.46 -15.33 -11.94
CA GLU A 128 19.21 -16.52 -12.34
C GLU A 128 18.25 -17.62 -12.81
N THR A 129 18.30 -17.91 -14.11
CA THR A 129 17.56 -19.03 -14.71
C THR A 129 18.47 -20.25 -14.78
N THR A 130 18.08 -21.32 -14.09
CA THR A 130 18.77 -22.62 -14.19
C THR A 130 18.19 -23.41 -15.37
N GLU A 131 19.03 -23.76 -16.34
CA GLU A 131 18.66 -24.69 -17.41
C GLU A 131 18.63 -26.12 -16.87
N MET A 132 17.52 -26.84 -17.05
CA MET A 132 17.39 -28.26 -16.72
C MET A 132 17.50 -29.09 -17.99
N THR A 133 18.23 -30.20 -17.90
CA THR A 133 18.36 -31.16 -19.00
C THR A 133 17.15 -32.10 -19.06
N GLU A 134 16.87 -32.67 -20.23
CA GLU A 134 15.71 -33.56 -20.44
C GLU A 134 15.79 -34.80 -19.52
N GLU A 135 17.00 -35.31 -19.27
CA GLU A 135 17.23 -36.46 -18.41
C GLU A 135 16.91 -36.17 -16.93
N GLU A 136 17.17 -34.94 -16.47
CA GLU A 136 16.83 -34.50 -15.11
C GLU A 136 15.32 -34.36 -14.92
N ILE A 137 14.62 -33.87 -15.95
CA ILE A 137 13.16 -33.76 -15.98
C ILE A 137 12.53 -35.15 -15.95
N GLU A 138 13.03 -36.09 -16.76
CA GLU A 138 12.53 -37.47 -16.82
C GLU A 138 12.73 -38.20 -15.49
N HIS A 139 13.89 -38.05 -14.85
CA HIS A 139 14.16 -38.65 -13.54
C HIS A 139 13.21 -38.09 -12.46
N ALA A 140 12.99 -36.78 -12.42
CA ALA A 140 12.06 -36.16 -11.48
C ALA A 140 10.61 -36.64 -11.70
N TYR A 141 10.19 -36.73 -12.96
CA TYR A 141 8.85 -37.21 -13.32
C TYR A 141 8.64 -38.66 -12.87
N ASN A 142 9.59 -39.55 -13.18
CA ASN A 142 9.52 -40.95 -12.79
C ASN A 142 9.54 -41.13 -11.26
N SER A 143 10.32 -40.30 -10.55
CA SER A 143 10.35 -40.29 -9.08
C SER A 143 9.00 -39.88 -8.48
N ILE A 144 8.27 -38.95 -9.08
CA ILE A 144 6.94 -38.55 -8.60
C ILE A 144 5.91 -39.62 -8.98
N ALA A 145 5.92 -40.08 -10.24
CA ALA A 145 5.00 -41.10 -10.75
C ALA A 145 5.08 -42.42 -9.97
N SER A 146 6.28 -42.83 -9.53
CA SER A 146 6.47 -44.03 -8.71
C SER A 146 5.93 -43.91 -7.28
N ASN A 147 5.64 -42.70 -6.82
CA ASN A 147 5.12 -42.40 -5.48
C ASN A 147 3.62 -42.01 -5.48
N ILE A 148 2.96 -42.03 -6.63
CA ILE A 148 1.51 -41.90 -6.75
C ILE A 148 0.91 -43.31 -6.62
N PRO A 149 0.07 -43.58 -5.60
CA PRO A 149 -0.52 -44.92 -5.37
C PRO A 149 -1.53 -45.35 -6.45
#